data_AF-A0A2E9JAN9-F1
#
_entry.id   AF-A0A2E9JAN9-F1
#
_cell.length_a   1.000
_cell.length_b   1.000
_cell.length_c   1.000
_cell.angle_alpha   90.00
_cell.angle_beta   90.00
_cell.angle_gamma   90.00
#
_symmetry.space_group_name_H-M   'P 1'
#
loop_
_entity.id
_entity.type
_entity.pdbx_description
1 polymer ?
#
loop_
_entity_poly.entity_id
_entity_poly.type
_entity_poly.pdbx_seq_one_letter_code
_entity_poly.pdbx_strand_id
1 'polypeptide(L)' 'MIRLGYQIPFFNFPGATPDNVFENVAAQTVAAEKSGFDTVLVMDHFYQLPGLGHPQTRGSCPRLQT' A
#
# COMPACT_ATOMS: atom_id res chain seq x y z
N MET A 1 -3.96 26.52 -12.01
CA MET A 1 -4.62 25.20 -11.93
C MET A 1 -3.97 24.44 -10.80
N ILE A 2 -4.76 23.86 -9.89
CA ILE A 2 -4.23 23.08 -8.76
C ILE A 2 -4.27 21.60 -9.16
N ARG A 3 -3.18 20.89 -8.89
CA ARG A 3 -3.12 19.42 -9.02
C ARG A 3 -3.13 18.79 -7.63
N LEU A 4 -3.90 17.73 -7.48
CA LEU A 4 -4.00 16.97 -6.24
C LEU A 4 -3.51 15.55 -6.48
N GLY A 5 -2.63 15.08 -5.60
CA GLY A 5 -2.13 13.71 -5.57
C GLY A 5 -2.84 12.88 -4.51
N TYR A 6 -3.15 11.63 -4.83
CA TYR A 6 -3.69 10.65 -3.89
C TYR A 6 -2.59 9.67 -3.48
N GLN A 7 -2.19 9.71 -2.21
CA GLN A 7 -1.14 8.84 -1.68
C GLN A 7 -1.75 7.62 -0.98
N ILE A 8 -1.27 6.44 -1.33
CA ILE A 8 -1.59 5.16 -0.69
C ILE A 8 -0.36 4.72 0.13
N PRO A 9 -0.32 5.05 1.44
CA PRO A 9 0.86 4.79 2.27
C PRO A 9 0.91 3.36 2.84
N PHE A 10 -0.22 2.63 2.84
CA PHE A 10 -0.33 1.30 3.43
C PHE A 10 -1.17 0.36 2.56
N PHE A 11 -0.92 -0.94 2.68
CA PHE A 11 -1.67 -2.00 1.99
C PHE A 11 -2.36 -2.99 2.96
N ASN A 12 -2.56 -2.58 4.21
CA ASN A 12 -3.16 -3.37 5.28
C ASN A 12 -4.61 -2.95 5.58
N PHE A 13 -5.40 -2.82 4.51
CA PHE A 13 -6.82 -2.48 4.62
C PHE A 13 -7.62 -3.62 5.29
N PRO A 14 -8.77 -3.31 5.92
CA PRO A 14 -9.69 -4.34 6.39
C PRO A 14 -10.05 -5.31 5.25
N GLY A 15 -9.80 -6.61 5.45
CA GLY A 15 -10.04 -7.64 4.44
C GLY A 15 -8.96 -7.78 3.36
N ALA A 16 -7.85 -7.03 3.45
CA ALA A 16 -6.73 -7.19 2.52
C ALA A 16 -5.96 -8.50 2.78
N THR A 17 -5.87 -9.35 1.77
CA THR A 17 -4.99 -10.53 1.70
C THR A 17 -3.88 -10.26 0.67
N PRO A 18 -2.74 -10.96 0.71
CA PRO A 18 -1.69 -10.78 -0.30
C PRO A 18 -2.21 -10.85 -1.74
N ASP A 19 -3.15 -11.76 -2.00
CA ASP A 19 -3.69 -12.01 -3.34
C ASP A 19 -4.63 -10.89 -3.84
N ASN A 20 -5.21 -10.09 -2.94
CA ASN A 20 -6.18 -9.05 -3.31
C ASN A 20 -5.65 -7.61 -3.20
N VAL A 21 -4.39 -7.43 -2.80
CA VAL A 21 -3.80 -6.08 -2.65
C VAL A 21 -3.86 -5.32 -3.96
N PHE A 22 -3.52 -5.95 -5.08
CA PHE A 22 -3.53 -5.30 -6.39
C PHE A 22 -4.92 -4.77 -6.75
N GLU A 23 -5.94 -5.62 -6.67
CA GLU A 23 -7.32 -5.25 -6.97
C GLU A 23 -7.83 -4.11 -6.06
N ASN A 24 -7.47 -4.15 -4.77
CA ASN A 24 -7.81 -3.08 -3.84
C ASN A 24 -7.14 -1.74 -4.21
N VAL A 25 -5.89 -1.76 -4.67
CA VAL A 25 -5.17 -0.55 -5.10
C VAL A 25 -5.72 -0.02 -6.42
N ALA A 26 -6.06 -0.91 -7.36
CA ALA A 26 -6.69 -0.55 -8.63
C ALA A 26 -8.05 0.13 -8.40
N ALA A 27 -8.88 -0.45 -7.52
CA ALA A 27 -10.18 0.13 -7.16
C ALA A 27 -10.05 1.55 -6.56
N GLN A 28 -9.07 1.74 -5.66
CA GLN A 28 -8.78 3.06 -5.09
C GLN A 28 -8.29 4.06 -6.14
N THR A 29 -7.43 3.63 -7.07
CA THR A 29 -6.91 4.46 -8.16
C THR A 29 -8.04 4.96 -9.07
N VAL A 30 -8.94 4.06 -9.47
CA VAL A 30 -10.13 4.41 -10.26
C VAL A 30 -11.04 5.38 -9.51
N ALA A 31 -11.22 5.19 -8.19
CA ALA A 31 -12.01 6.09 -7.37
C ALA A 31 -11.35 7.49 -7.25
N ALA A 32 -10.03 7.55 -7.11
CA ALA A 32 -9.28 8.79 -7.05
C ALA A 32 -9.36 9.58 -8.37
N GLU A 33 -9.18 8.91 -9.51
CA GLU A 33 -9.33 9.52 -10.84
C GLU A 33 -10.74 10.11 -11.03
N LYS A 34 -11.79 9.33 -10.70
CA LYS A 34 -13.18 9.82 -10.75
C LYS A 34 -13.46 10.99 -9.81
N SER A 35 -12.67 11.14 -8.76
CA SER A 35 -12.76 12.23 -7.79
C SER A 35 -11.94 13.46 -8.17
N GLY A 36 -11.23 13.43 -9.31
CA GLY A 36 -10.46 14.57 -9.84
C GLY A 36 -9.01 14.62 -9.35
N PHE A 37 -8.48 13.55 -8.79
CA PHE A 37 -7.04 13.43 -8.55
C PHE A 37 -6.31 13.20 -9.88
N ASP A 38 -5.16 13.87 -10.03
CA ASP A 38 -4.35 13.85 -11.25
C ASP A 38 -3.21 12.83 -11.17
N THR A 39 -2.78 12.49 -9.95
CA THR A 39 -1.65 11.60 -9.72
C THR A 39 -1.96 10.65 -8.56
N VAL A 40 -1.58 9.38 -8.70
CA VAL A 40 -1.57 8.40 -7.60
C VAL A 40 -0.13 8.08 -7.21
N LEU A 41 0.14 8.09 -5.91
CA LEU A 41 1.45 7.81 -5.32
C LEU A 41 1.32 6.60 -4.39
N VAL A 42 2.30 5.71 -4.43
CA VAL A 42 2.36 4.53 -3.56
C VAL A 42 3.62 4.58 -2.70
N MET A 43 3.56 3.95 -1.52
CA MET A 43 4.77 3.68 -0.75
C MET A 43 5.33 2.30 -1.07
N ASP A 44 6.64 2.23 -1.32
CA ASP A 44 7.37 1.06 -1.81
C ASP A 44 8.11 0.28 -0.71
N HIS A 45 7.66 0.42 0.54
CA HIS A 45 8.36 -0.20 1.67
C HIS A 45 8.07 -1.69 1.77
N PHE A 46 9.01 -2.48 1.28
CA PHE A 46 8.98 -3.94 1.43
C PHE A 46 9.27 -4.38 2.87
N TYR A 47 10.17 -3.65 3.57
CA TYR A 47 10.46 -3.86 4.98
C TYR A 47 9.76 -2.83 5.85
N GLN A 48 9.21 -3.29 6.97
CA GLN A 48 8.54 -2.41 7.91
C GLN A 48 9.54 -1.42 8.52
N LEU A 49 9.16 -0.14 8.51
CA LEU A 49 9.94 0.91 9.14
C LEU A 49 10.08 0.65 10.65
N PRO A 50 11.24 0.98 11.25
CA PRO A 50 11.43 0.86 12.69
C PRO A 50 10.32 1.60 13.46
N GLY A 51 9.69 0.92 14.42
CA GLY A 51 8.65 1.50 15.28
C GLY A 51 7.22 1.48 14.73
N LEU A 52 6.98 1.03 13.49
CA LEU A 52 5.63 0.94 12.89
C LEU A 52 5.00 -0.46 12.95
N GLY A 53 5.68 -1.45 13.54
CA GLY A 53 5.17 -2.82 13.67
C GLY A 53 6.29 -3.86 13.64
N HIS A 54 5.95 -5.13 13.87
CA HIS A 54 6.92 -6.21 13.75
C HIS A 54 7.09 -6.61 12.28
N PRO A 55 8.33 -6.82 11.80
CA PRO A 55 8.55 -7.28 10.42
C PRO A 55 7.93 -8.67 10.14
N GLN A 56 7.51 -9.40 11.17
CA GLN A 56 6.93 -10.74 11.06
C GLN A 56 5.39 -10.79 10.98
N THR A 57 4.68 -9.65 11.09
CA THR A 57 3.21 -9.63 10.95
C THR A 57 2.77 -9.61 9.48
N ARG A 58 3.21 -10.61 8.70
CA ARG A 58 2.47 -11.35 7.67
C ARG A 58 3.34 -12.55 7.30
N GLY A 59 2.91 -13.75 7.68
CA GLY A 59 3.43 -15.07 7.28
C GLY A 59 4.90 -15.14 6.85
N SER A 60 5.79 -15.52 7.77
CA SER A 60 7.02 -16.28 7.49
C SER A 60 7.75 -15.93 6.17
N CYS A 61 8.25 -14.70 6.03
CA CYS A 61 9.43 -14.50 5.19
C CYS A 61 10.62 -15.04 6.00
N PRO A 62 11.27 -16.15 5.61
CA PRO A 62 12.38 -16.68 6.36
C PRO A 62 13.47 -15.62 6.33
N ARG A 63 13.86 -15.17 7.52
CA ARG A 63 15.04 -14.35 7.71
C ARG A 63 16.19 -15.08 7.01
N LEU A 64 16.73 -14.51 5.94
CA LEU A 64 18.06 -14.88 5.47
C LEU A 64 19.02 -14.45 6.59
N GLN A 65 19.18 -15.32 7.59
CA GLN A 65 20.30 -15.26 8.51
C GLN A 65 21.49 -15.78 7.72
N THR A 66 22.32 -14.86 7.25
CA THR A 66 23.74 -15.14 7.00
C THR A 66 24.42 -15.48 8.32
#